data_AF-A0A7X8QVJ0-F1
#
_entry.id   AF-A0A7X8QVJ0-F1
#
_cell.length_a   1.000
_cell.length_b   1.000
_cell.length_c   1.000
_cell.angle_alpha   90.00
_cell.angle_beta   90.00
_cell.angle_gamma   90.00
#
_symmetry.space_group_name_H-M   'P 1'
#
loop_
_entity.id
_entity.type
_entity.pdbx_description
1 polymer ?
#
loop_
_entity_poly.entity_id
_entity_poly.type
_entity_poly.pdbx_seq_one_letter_code
_entity_poly.pdbx_strand_id
1 'polypeptide(L)' 'MEREQLIKKLSDLYPNGKISCTQARKFAQKHQVELAKMGELCNEAGIKICSCELGCF' A
#
# COMPACT_ATOMS: atom_id res chain seq x y z
N MET A 1 1.66 13.16 -10.54
CA MET A 1 2.68 12.34 -11.23
C MET A 1 3.33 11.27 -10.34
N GLU A 2 3.63 11.51 -9.05
CA GLU A 2 4.17 10.43 -8.18
C GLU A 2 3.14 9.37 -7.79
N ARG A 3 1.89 9.76 -7.50
CA ARG A 3 0.84 8.82 -7.04
C ARG A 3 0.49 7.73 -8.05
N GLU A 4 0.31 8.09 -9.32
CA GLU A 4 0.00 7.13 -10.40
C GLU A 4 1.08 6.05 -10.57
N GLN A 5 2.36 6.40 -10.39
CA GLN A 5 3.45 5.42 -10.45
C GLN A 5 3.39 4.42 -9.30
N LEU A 6 3.01 4.88 -8.11
CA LEU A 6 2.83 4.02 -6.94
C LEU A 6 1.63 3.09 -7.15
N ILE A 7 0.51 3.59 -7.66
CA ILE A 7 -0.70 2.80 -7.97
C ILE A 7 -0.38 1.72 -9.01
N LYS A 8 0.35 2.05 -10.08
CA LYS A 8 0.77 1.05 -11.08
C LYS A 8 1.63 -0.04 -10.47
N LYS A 9 2.65 0.33 -9.67
CA LYS A 9 3.50 -0.65 -8.97
C LYS A 9 2.71 -1.51 -8.00
N LEU A 10 1.78 -0.90 -7.27
CA LEU A 10 0.89 -1.58 -6.35
C LEU A 10 0.00 -2.60 -7.07
N SER A 11 -0.59 -2.23 -8.22
CA SER A 11 -1.41 -3.14 -9.02
C SER A 11 -0.59 -4.30 -9.63
N ASP A 12 0.67 -4.05 -9.97
CA ASP A 12 1.61 -5.05 -10.51
C ASP A 12 2.11 -6.03 -9.43
N LEU A 13 2.45 -5.51 -8.25
CA LEU A 13 2.91 -6.29 -7.09
C LEU A 13 1.76 -7.05 -6.40
N TYR A 14 0.54 -6.49 -6.42
CA TYR A 14 -0.64 -7.01 -5.73
C TYR A 14 -1.82 -7.18 -6.68
N PRO A 15 -1.75 -8.11 -7.65
CA PRO A 15 -2.85 -8.36 -8.58
C PRO A 15 -4.14 -8.86 -7.88
N ASN A 16 -4.01 -9.42 -6.68
CA ASN A 16 -5.13 -9.88 -5.86
C ASN A 16 -5.83 -8.76 -5.07
N GLY A 17 -5.39 -7.50 -5.19
CA GLY A 17 -5.98 -6.38 -4.46
C GLY A 17 -5.79 -6.48 -2.95
N LYS A 18 -4.74 -7.15 -2.47
CA LYS A 18 -4.46 -7.32 -1.04
C LYS A 18 -2.99 -7.05 -0.73
N ILE A 19 -2.74 -6.24 0.30
CA ILE A 19 -1.40 -5.92 0.81
C ILE A 19 -1.34 -6.15 2.32
N SER A 20 -0.18 -6.59 2.82
CA SER A 20 0.06 -6.70 4.27
C SER A 20 0.60 -5.37 4.81
N CYS A 21 0.33 -5.05 6.08
CA CYS A 21 0.79 -3.79 6.69
C CYS A 21 2.32 -3.64 6.62
N THR A 22 3.10 -4.72 6.81
CA THR A 22 4.56 -4.66 6.63
C THR A 22 4.95 -4.38 5.20
N GLN A 23 4.23 -4.91 4.22
CA GLN A 23 4.54 -4.64 2.82
C GLN A 23 4.18 -3.21 2.43
N ALA A 24 3.02 -2.71 2.87
CA ALA A 24 2.66 -1.31 2.72
C ALA A 24 3.69 -0.39 3.37
N ARG A 25 4.17 -0.72 4.58
CA ARG A 25 5.17 0.04 5.32
C ARG A 25 6.55 0.01 4.67
N LYS A 26 6.99 -1.15 4.16
CA LYS A 26 8.24 -1.29 3.38
C LYS A 26 8.18 -0.50 2.08
N PHE A 27 7.05 -0.59 1.36
CA PHE A 27 6.85 0.15 0.12
C PHE A 27 6.85 1.67 0.37
N ALA A 28 6.13 2.10 1.40
CA ALA A 28 6.09 3.48 1.84
C ALA A 28 7.49 3.99 2.22
N GLN A 29 8.26 3.24 3.02
CA GLN A 29 9.63 3.60 3.39
C GLN A 29 10.57 3.67 2.18
N LYS A 30 10.48 2.71 1.25
CA LYS A 30 11.29 2.67 0.03
C LYS A 30 11.01 3.85 -0.90
N HIS A 31 9.76 4.32 -0.92
CA HIS A 31 9.32 5.43 -1.74
C HIS A 31 9.21 6.76 -0.97
N GLN A 32 9.64 6.80 0.30
CA GLN A 32 9.48 7.94 1.20
C GLN A 32 8.05 8.50 1.26
N VAL A 33 7.07 7.61 1.15
CA VAL A 33 5.64 7.92 1.24
C VAL A 33 5.22 7.86 2.70
N GLU A 34 4.43 8.82 3.13
CA GLU A 34 3.82 8.81 4.46
C GLU A 34 2.82 7.66 4.60
N LEU A 35 2.82 6.98 5.75
CA LEU A 35 1.89 5.86 5.99
C LEU A 35 0.43 6.30 5.91
N ALA A 36 0.13 7.55 6.28
CA ALA A 36 -1.19 8.15 6.13
C ALA A 36 -1.64 8.16 4.65
N LYS A 37 -0.77 8.63 3.75
CA LYS A 37 -1.02 8.62 2.29
C LYS A 37 -1.01 7.22 1.71
N MET A 38 -0.27 6.28 2.29
CA MET A 38 -0.21 4.91 1.81
C MET A 38 -1.58 4.22 1.90
N GLY A 39 -2.35 4.51 2.96
CA GLY A 39 -3.73 4.03 3.08
C GLY A 39 -4.63 4.57 1.97
N GLU A 40 -4.54 5.86 1.66
CA GLU A 40 -5.27 6.50 0.56
C GLU A 40 -4.88 5.91 -0.79
N LEU A 41 -3.59 5.74 -1.06
CA LEU A 41 -3.07 5.13 -2.29
C LEU A 41 -3.54 3.69 -2.47
N CYS A 42 -3.52 2.89 -1.41
CA CYS A 42 -4.04 1.53 -1.46
C CYS A 42 -5.54 1.53 -1.75
N ASN A 43 -6.31 2.41 -1.12
CA ASN A 43 -7.74 2.53 -1.36
C ASN A 43 -8.06 2.96 -2.81
N GLU A 44 -7.31 3.93 -3.34
CA GLU A 44 -7.42 4.41 -4.72
C GLU A 44 -6.99 3.34 -5.74
N ALA A 45 -5.99 2.52 -5.40
CA ALA A 45 -5.57 1.35 -6.17
C ALA A 45 -6.53 0.14 -6.04
N GLY A 46 -7.58 0.21 -5.21
CA GLY A 46 -8.48 -0.91 -4.95
C GLY A 46 -7.85 -2.05 -4.13
N ILE A 47 -6.77 -1.76 -3.41
CA ILE A 47 -6.02 -2.72 -2.60
C ILE A 47 -6.44 -2.61 -1.14
N LYS A 48 -6.88 -3.73 -0.55
CA LYS A 48 -7.19 -3.83 0.87
C LYS A 48 -5.98 -4.25 1.69
N ILE A 49 -5.81 -3.61 2.84
CA ILE A 49 -4.79 -3.99 3.83
C ILE A 49 -5.36 -5.13 4.68
N CYS A 50 -4.83 -6.36 4.53
CA CYS A 50 -5.41 -7.57 5.15
C CYS A 50 -4.59 -8.17 6.32
N SER A 51 -3.41 -7.65 6.64
CA SER A 51 -2.60 -8.17 7.75
C SER A 51 -1.88 -7.05 8.46
N CYS A 52 -2.56 -6.44 9.44
CA CYS A 52 -1.92 -5.57 10.41
C CYS A 52 -1.28 -6.44 11.50
N GLU A 53 0.02 -6.66 11.41
CA GLU A 53 0.81 -7.48 12.35
C GLU A 53 0.84 -6.90 13.78
N LEU A 54 0.31 -5.69 13.98
CA LEU A 54 0.14 -5.08 15.29
C LEU A 54 -1.09 -5.59 16.06
N GLY A 55 -1.91 -6.47 15.48
CA GLY A 55 -3.16 -6.89 16.14
C GLY A 55 -4.15 -5.74 16.31
N CYS A 56 -4.02 -4.65 15.54
CA CYS A 56 -5.03 -3.59 15.44
C CYS A 56 -6.09 -3.96 14.39
N PHE A 57 -6.81 -5.05 14.67
CA PHE A 57 -8.18 -5.26 14.20
C PHE A 57 -9.10 -5.26 15.42
#